data_AF-A0A496YZQ7-F1
#
_entry.id   AF-A0A496YZQ7-F1
#
_cell.length_a   1.000
_cell.length_b   1.000
_cell.length_c   1.000
_cell.angle_alpha   90.00
_cell.angle_beta   90.00
_cell.angle_gamma   90.00
#
_symmetry.space_group_name_H-M   'P 1'
#
loop_
_entity.id
_entity.type
_entity.pdbx_description
1 polymer ?
#
loop_
_entity_poly.entity_id
_entity_poly.type
_entity_poly.pdbx_seq_one_letter_code
_entity_poly.pdbx_strand_id
1 'polypeptide(L)'
;MRNLRRPNANDATGTFNRSRNAVPMSGLCTRCIDGCKGGCEVWLASFRGREVLYPQPFGKITAGADKDYPVDYSHLNIQGYARGAKGLEGEAGPDKAIFSNVDTTTEYGWEKKVKMLLPIFTGALGSTKIARRNWEHFAVGAAISGITIVCGENVCGVDPELELDSKGKVKKSPEMDRRIEIYRRFHEGYGEILVQMNVEDRRLGVAEYIANKHNLETIELKWGQGAKSIGGEIKVKTIERAIELKKRGYIVLPDPENPAIREAYKGGGIKEFERHSRLGFVSKESFMEEVDRLKRIGFKRITLKTGAYSAVELAM
;
A
#
# COMPACT_ATOMS: atom_id res chain seq x y z
N MET A 1 17.51 14.30 15.36
CA MET A 1 17.71 12.96 14.77
C MET A 1 18.55 13.11 13.50
N ARG A 2 19.61 12.31 13.34
CA ARG A 2 20.37 12.26 12.08
C ARG A 2 19.50 11.60 11.00
N ASN A 3 19.56 12.07 9.75
CA ASN A 3 18.93 11.37 8.63
C ASN A 3 19.67 10.04 8.42
N LEU A 4 18.96 8.92 8.58
CA LEU A 4 19.49 7.56 8.45
C LEU A 4 19.54 7.09 6.98
N ARG A 5 19.00 7.88 6.05
CA ARG A 5 19.07 7.62 4.62
C ARG A 5 20.41 8.14 4.08
N ARG A 6 21.04 7.37 3.18
CA ARG A 6 22.09 7.91 2.30
C ARG A 6 21.42 8.73 1.20
N PRO A 7 21.53 10.06 1.17
CA PRO A 7 20.79 10.87 0.20
C PRO A 7 21.40 10.77 -1.20
N ASN A 8 20.69 11.26 -2.22
CA ASN A 8 21.24 11.62 -3.53
C ASN A 8 21.76 10.49 -4.44
N ALA A 9 21.66 9.22 -4.04
CA ALA A 9 21.87 8.06 -4.91
C ALA A 9 21.18 6.82 -4.35
N ASN A 10 20.39 6.13 -5.17
CA ASN A 10 19.79 4.85 -4.80
C ASN A 10 19.42 4.01 -6.02
N ASP A 11 19.62 2.69 -5.92
CA ASP A 11 19.26 1.70 -6.95
C ASP A 11 17.77 1.77 -7.32
N ALA A 12 16.88 1.96 -6.34
CA ALA A 12 15.45 2.10 -6.56
C ALA A 12 15.10 3.27 -7.47
N THR A 13 15.93 4.32 -7.55
CA THR A 13 15.72 5.46 -8.47
C THR A 13 16.58 5.35 -9.74
N GLY A 14 17.38 4.29 -9.87
CA GLY A 14 18.34 4.11 -10.96
C GLY A 14 19.49 5.12 -10.93
N THR A 15 19.81 5.66 -9.74
CA THR A 15 20.84 6.70 -9.58
C THR A 15 22.03 6.20 -8.78
N PHE A 16 23.21 6.76 -9.06
CA PHE A 16 24.45 6.39 -8.39
C PHE A 16 25.40 7.59 -8.26
N ASN A 17 26.24 7.58 -7.22
CA ASN A 17 27.37 8.51 -7.13
C ASN A 17 28.54 8.00 -7.95
N ARG A 18 29.20 8.88 -8.71
CA ARG A 18 30.45 8.55 -9.42
C ARG A 18 31.65 8.49 -8.50
N SER A 19 31.70 9.36 -7.50
CA SER A 19 32.77 9.37 -6.50
C SER A 19 32.54 8.25 -5.50
N ARG A 20 33.63 7.57 -5.10
CA ARG A 20 33.61 6.66 -3.93
C ARG A 20 33.44 7.43 -2.62
N ASN A 21 33.88 8.68 -2.60
CA ASN A 21 33.78 9.57 -1.46
C ASN A 21 32.52 10.42 -1.61
N ALA A 22 31.45 10.01 -0.93
CA ALA A 22 30.22 10.78 -0.81
C ALA A 22 30.16 11.44 0.58
N VAL A 23 29.72 12.69 0.64
CA VAL A 23 29.48 13.43 1.87
C VAL A 23 28.33 12.74 2.60
N PRO A 24 28.50 12.23 3.83
CA PRO A 24 27.47 11.41 4.48
C PRO A 24 26.11 12.10 4.63
N MET A 25 26.09 13.39 4.94
CA MET A 25 24.86 14.13 5.25
C MET A 25 24.04 14.50 4.00
N SER A 26 24.70 14.70 2.86
CA SER A 26 24.04 15.11 1.62
C SER A 26 24.08 14.02 0.55
N GLY A 27 24.93 13.01 0.67
CA GLY A 27 25.17 12.01 -0.37
C GLY A 27 25.74 12.58 -1.68
N LEU A 28 26.14 13.86 -1.70
CA LEU A 28 26.87 14.42 -2.83
C LEU A 28 28.31 13.91 -2.85
N CYS A 29 28.92 13.84 -4.03
CA CYS A 29 30.35 13.57 -4.14
C CYS A 29 31.13 14.66 -3.39
N THR A 30 32.17 14.31 -2.61
CA THR A 30 33.06 15.29 -1.96
C THR A 30 33.70 16.26 -2.95
N ARG A 31 33.85 15.81 -4.20
CA ARG A 31 34.25 16.64 -5.34
C ARG A 31 33.14 16.62 -6.39
N CYS A 32 32.37 17.70 -6.47
CA CYS A 32 31.43 17.95 -7.55
C CYS A 32 32.12 18.87 -8.58
N ILE A 33 32.34 18.38 -9.79
CA ILE A 33 33.02 19.15 -10.84
C ILE A 33 32.04 19.69 -11.87
N ASP A 34 32.37 20.85 -12.42
CA ASP A 34 31.81 21.29 -13.69
C ASP A 34 32.11 20.24 -14.78
N GLY A 35 31.16 20.01 -15.69
CA GLY A 35 31.25 18.96 -16.71
C GLY A 35 31.02 17.52 -16.19
N CYS A 36 30.52 17.34 -14.97
CA CYS A 36 30.16 16.00 -14.48
C CYS A 36 29.12 15.33 -15.39
N LYS A 37 29.46 14.18 -15.98
CA LYS A 37 28.52 13.36 -16.78
C LYS A 37 27.39 12.69 -15.98
N GLY A 38 27.26 13.02 -14.69
CA GLY A 38 26.05 12.74 -13.93
C GLY A 38 25.90 11.36 -13.32
N GLY A 39 24.64 11.01 -13.04
CA GLY A 39 24.21 9.73 -12.47
C GLY A 39 23.55 9.83 -11.09
N CYS A 40 23.85 10.87 -10.30
CA CYS A 40 23.24 11.06 -8.98
C CYS A 40 21.85 11.72 -9.09
N GLU A 41 21.04 11.64 -8.03
CA GLU A 41 19.68 12.20 -7.99
C GLU A 41 19.70 13.71 -8.31
N VAL A 42 20.66 14.49 -7.79
CA VAL A 42 20.77 15.94 -8.05
C VAL A 42 21.04 16.24 -9.51
N TRP A 43 21.95 15.49 -10.15
CA TRP A 43 22.23 15.67 -11.57
C TRP A 43 20.99 15.36 -12.41
N LEU A 44 20.33 14.22 -12.13
CA LEU A 44 19.15 13.80 -12.87
C LEU A 44 17.97 14.76 -12.64
N ALA A 45 17.80 15.26 -11.42
CA ALA A 45 16.74 16.19 -11.05
C ALA A 45 16.90 17.56 -11.73
N SER A 46 18.11 17.99 -12.09
CA SER A 46 18.32 19.29 -12.75
C SER A 46 17.61 19.41 -14.10
N PHE A 47 17.34 18.29 -14.78
CA PHE A 47 16.64 18.28 -16.07
C PHE A 47 15.42 17.33 -16.13
N ARG A 48 15.25 16.40 -15.17
CA ARG A 48 14.05 15.54 -15.04
C ARG A 48 13.13 15.95 -13.89
N GLY A 49 13.60 16.78 -12.96
CA GLY A 49 12.80 17.28 -11.84
C GLY A 49 12.11 16.18 -11.03
N ARG A 50 10.79 16.30 -10.87
CA ARG A 50 9.94 15.41 -10.06
C ARG A 50 9.96 13.94 -10.50
N GLU A 51 10.36 13.63 -11.72
CA GLU A 51 10.38 12.24 -12.18
C GLU A 51 11.34 11.36 -11.36
N VAL A 52 12.38 11.97 -10.78
CA VAL A 52 13.41 11.29 -9.95
C VAL A 52 12.85 10.83 -8.59
N LEU A 53 11.70 11.36 -8.17
CA LEU A 53 11.05 10.95 -6.92
C LEU A 53 10.50 9.52 -6.96
N TYR A 54 10.32 8.97 -8.17
CA TYR A 54 9.66 7.69 -8.37
C TYR A 54 10.66 6.56 -8.54
N PRO A 55 10.40 5.39 -7.93
CA PRO A 55 11.19 4.20 -8.20
C PRO A 55 11.16 3.77 -9.67
N GLN A 56 12.30 3.29 -10.18
CA GLN A 56 12.53 2.86 -11.55
C GLN A 56 13.02 1.40 -11.61
N PRO A 57 12.53 0.59 -12.56
CA PRO A 57 11.49 0.89 -13.55
C PRO A 57 10.07 0.86 -12.94
N PHE A 58 9.35 1.99 -13.03
CA PHE A 58 8.04 2.15 -12.40
C PHE A 58 7.02 1.08 -12.85
N GLY A 59 6.29 0.50 -11.88
CA GLY A 59 5.24 -0.48 -12.12
C GLY A 59 5.74 -1.88 -12.51
N LYS A 60 7.06 -2.10 -12.53
CA LYS A 60 7.71 -3.41 -12.69
C LYS A 60 8.53 -3.83 -11.46
N ILE A 61 8.63 -2.97 -10.45
CA ILE A 61 9.38 -3.23 -9.21
C ILE A 61 8.55 -2.93 -7.97
N THR A 62 9.04 -3.43 -6.84
CA THR A 62 8.69 -2.99 -5.48
C THR A 62 9.95 -2.41 -4.84
N ALA A 63 9.85 -1.23 -4.25
CA ALA A 63 10.99 -0.58 -3.58
C ALA A 63 10.78 -0.58 -2.06
N GLY A 64 11.82 -0.98 -1.33
CA GLY A 64 11.88 -0.94 0.13
C GLY A 64 12.61 0.29 0.66
N ALA A 65 12.65 0.45 1.98
CA ALA A 65 13.49 1.47 2.61
C ALA A 65 14.96 1.06 2.58
N ASP A 66 15.85 2.01 2.28
CA ASP A 66 17.30 1.86 2.20
C ASP A 66 18.04 2.53 3.38
N LYS A 67 17.30 2.83 4.47
CA LYS A 67 17.85 3.52 5.63
C LYS A 67 18.70 2.57 6.45
N ASP A 68 19.85 3.07 6.90
CA ASP A 68 20.74 2.37 7.80
C ASP A 68 20.29 2.66 9.24
N TYR A 69 19.38 1.83 9.75
CA TYR A 69 18.82 2.01 11.09
C TYR A 69 19.85 1.59 12.15
N PRO A 70 20.00 2.35 13.25
CA PRO A 70 20.95 2.01 14.31
C PRO A 70 20.56 0.74 15.09
N VAL A 71 19.33 0.27 14.90
CA VAL A 71 18.78 -0.96 15.47
C VAL A 71 17.99 -1.66 14.37
N ASP A 72 18.27 -2.93 14.17
CA ASP A 72 17.57 -3.82 13.23
C ASP A 72 17.41 -5.22 13.84
N TYR A 73 16.82 -6.15 13.08
CA TYR A 73 16.59 -7.52 13.57
C TYR A 73 17.88 -8.31 13.84
N SER A 74 19.04 -7.91 13.30
CA SER A 74 20.32 -8.59 13.59
C SER A 74 20.80 -8.37 15.03
N HIS A 75 20.27 -7.34 15.70
CA HIS A 75 20.54 -7.06 17.11
C HIS A 75 19.69 -7.94 18.05
N LEU A 76 18.68 -8.64 17.53
CA LEU A 76 17.87 -9.57 18.30
C LEU A 76 18.44 -10.99 18.16
N ASN A 77 18.78 -11.60 19.31
CA ASN A 77 19.20 -12.99 19.37
C ASN A 77 18.18 -13.79 20.18
N ILE A 78 17.42 -14.67 19.51
CA ILE A 78 16.44 -15.55 20.15
C ILE A 78 17.19 -16.81 20.60
N GLN A 79 17.41 -16.93 21.91
CA GLN A 79 18.03 -18.12 22.51
C GLN A 79 16.97 -19.20 22.72
N GLY A 80 17.15 -20.35 22.07
CA GLY A 80 16.35 -21.55 22.34
C GLY A 80 16.67 -22.13 23.71
N TYR A 81 15.75 -22.95 24.24
CA TYR A 81 15.94 -23.65 25.50
C TYR A 81 16.01 -25.17 25.27
N ALA A 82 17.00 -25.83 25.86
CA ALA A 82 17.13 -27.29 25.84
C ALA A 82 16.66 -27.96 27.15
N ARG A 83 16.20 -27.16 28.13
CA ARG A 83 15.73 -27.66 29.44
C ARG A 83 14.24 -27.36 29.59
N GLY A 84 13.43 -28.35 29.23
CA GLY A 84 11.97 -28.28 29.30
C GLY A 84 11.36 -27.37 28.23
N ALA A 85 10.03 -27.27 28.24
CA ALA A 85 9.25 -26.42 27.36
C ALA A 85 8.05 -25.84 28.13
N LYS A 86 7.56 -24.69 27.68
CA LYS A 86 6.34 -24.06 28.20
C LYS A 86 5.26 -24.10 27.11
N GLY A 87 3.99 -24.18 27.51
CA GLY A 87 2.87 -24.16 26.58
C GLY A 87 2.56 -25.51 25.90
N LEU A 88 3.19 -26.60 26.33
CA LEU A 88 2.79 -27.96 25.95
C LEU A 88 1.71 -28.47 26.91
N GLU A 89 0.77 -29.28 26.40
CA GLU A 89 -0.16 -30.02 27.25
C GLU A 89 0.55 -31.19 27.94
N GLY A 90 0.55 -31.16 29.28
CA GLY A 90 1.19 -32.18 30.12
C GLY A 90 2.70 -31.99 30.26
N GLU A 91 3.41 -33.07 30.62
CA GLU A 91 4.84 -33.01 30.90
C GLU A 91 5.67 -32.79 29.62
N ALA A 92 6.62 -31.86 29.68
CA ALA A 92 7.52 -31.58 28.56
C ALA A 92 8.58 -32.69 28.44
N GLY A 93 8.69 -33.30 27.27
CA GLY A 93 9.64 -34.37 26.98
C GLY A 93 9.97 -34.49 25.49
N PRO A 94 11.00 -35.28 25.13
CA PRO A 94 11.49 -35.41 23.76
C PRO A 94 10.43 -35.94 22.78
N ASP A 95 9.44 -36.69 23.25
CA ASP A 95 8.36 -37.22 22.41
C ASP A 95 7.26 -36.18 22.10
N LYS A 96 7.19 -35.09 22.87
CA LYS A 96 6.19 -34.01 22.70
C LYS A 96 6.77 -32.74 22.07
N ALA A 97 8.00 -32.38 22.46
CA ALA A 97 8.69 -31.19 21.97
C ALA A 97 9.37 -31.42 20.61
N ILE A 98 8.58 -31.89 19.63
CA ILE A 98 9.04 -32.16 18.26
C ILE A 98 8.56 -31.09 17.29
N PHE A 99 9.38 -30.75 16.30
CA PHE A 99 9.09 -29.63 15.38
C PHE A 99 7.80 -29.83 14.56
N SER A 100 7.41 -31.08 14.29
CA SER A 100 6.18 -31.40 13.57
C SER A 100 4.91 -31.10 14.36
N ASN A 101 5.02 -30.93 15.69
CA ASN A 101 3.91 -30.57 16.56
C ASN A 101 3.74 -29.05 16.70
N VAL A 102 4.55 -28.24 16.03
CA VAL A 102 4.43 -26.78 16.09
C VAL A 102 3.11 -26.36 15.44
N ASP A 103 2.23 -25.78 16.25
CA ASP A 103 1.01 -25.13 15.80
C ASP A 103 1.29 -23.66 15.49
N THR A 104 0.99 -23.24 14.27
CA THR A 104 1.12 -21.85 13.81
C THR A 104 -0.24 -21.18 13.61
N THR A 105 -1.32 -21.90 13.90
CA THR A 105 -2.66 -21.34 13.83
C THR A 105 -2.81 -20.22 14.86
N THR A 106 -3.58 -19.21 14.47
CA THR A 106 -3.82 -18.05 15.34
C THR A 106 -5.18 -17.45 15.01
N GLU A 107 -5.57 -16.44 15.78
CA GLU A 107 -6.72 -15.63 15.47
C GLU A 107 -6.46 -14.17 15.79
N TYR A 108 -7.11 -13.28 15.04
CA TYR A 108 -7.04 -11.84 15.28
C TYR A 108 -8.42 -11.19 15.21
N GLY A 109 -8.54 -10.00 15.80
CA GLY A 109 -9.80 -9.29 16.00
C GLY A 109 -10.16 -9.17 17.48
N TRP A 110 -11.17 -8.36 17.78
CA TRP A 110 -11.62 -8.12 19.16
C TRP A 110 -12.83 -9.00 19.49
N GLU A 111 -14.03 -8.55 19.11
CA GLU A 111 -15.28 -9.32 19.29
C GLU A 111 -15.42 -10.42 18.24
N LYS A 112 -15.36 -10.05 16.96
CA LYS A 112 -15.35 -11.00 15.85
C LYS A 112 -13.90 -11.40 15.54
N LYS A 113 -13.59 -12.68 15.75
CA LYS A 113 -12.29 -13.27 15.48
C LYS A 113 -12.23 -13.83 14.06
N VAL A 114 -11.05 -13.74 13.45
CA VAL A 114 -10.72 -14.42 12.20
C VAL A 114 -9.59 -15.38 12.48
N LYS A 115 -9.85 -16.66 12.27
CA LYS A 115 -8.87 -17.74 12.43
C LYS A 115 -7.95 -17.78 11.22
N MET A 116 -6.69 -18.07 11.43
CA MET A 116 -5.66 -18.13 10.41
C MET A 116 -4.80 -19.37 10.64
N LEU A 117 -4.26 -19.95 9.57
CA LEU A 117 -3.31 -21.05 9.68
C LEU A 117 -1.89 -20.56 9.97
N LEU A 118 -1.59 -19.32 9.59
CA LEU A 118 -0.30 -18.67 9.80
C LEU A 118 -0.51 -17.21 10.23
N PRO A 119 0.32 -16.66 11.14
CA PRO A 119 0.17 -15.30 11.67
C PRO A 119 0.74 -14.24 10.69
N ILE A 120 0.32 -14.29 9.43
CA ILE A 120 0.87 -13.47 8.34
C ILE A 120 -0.27 -12.76 7.62
N PHE A 121 -0.07 -11.49 7.29
CA PHE A 121 -0.94 -10.75 6.38
C PHE A 121 -0.20 -10.47 5.09
N THR A 122 -0.92 -10.37 3.99
CA THR A 122 -0.35 -9.65 2.85
C THR A 122 -0.24 -8.16 3.21
N GLY A 123 0.74 -7.48 2.64
CA GLY A 123 0.66 -6.02 2.53
C GLY A 123 -0.61 -5.61 1.77
N ALA A 124 -1.02 -4.35 1.90
CA ALA A 124 -2.19 -3.86 1.17
C ALA A 124 -1.87 -3.57 -0.30
N LEU A 125 -2.46 -4.36 -1.19
CA LEU A 125 -2.19 -4.32 -2.62
C LEU A 125 -3.34 -3.57 -3.33
N GLY A 126 -3.17 -2.26 -3.53
CA GLY A 126 -4.22 -1.39 -4.06
C GLY A 126 -4.25 -1.27 -5.59
N SER A 127 -4.38 -0.02 -6.05
CA SER A 127 -4.58 0.39 -7.45
C SER A 127 -3.34 0.33 -8.36
N THR A 128 -2.19 -0.11 -7.86
CA THR A 128 -0.96 -0.14 -8.66
C THR A 128 -1.01 -1.23 -9.72
N LYS A 129 -0.34 -1.01 -10.86
CA LYS A 129 -0.27 -2.00 -11.95
C LYS A 129 0.39 -3.31 -11.52
N ILE A 130 1.41 -3.24 -10.67
CA ILE A 130 2.11 -4.43 -10.16
C ILE A 130 1.20 -5.28 -9.27
N ALA A 131 0.36 -4.64 -8.43
CA ALA A 131 -0.65 -5.32 -7.64
C ALA A 131 -1.71 -5.97 -8.52
N ARG A 132 -2.30 -5.23 -9.48
CA ARG A 132 -3.32 -5.78 -10.40
C ARG A 132 -2.82 -6.99 -11.19
N ARG A 133 -1.59 -6.93 -11.72
CA ARG A 133 -1.01 -7.99 -12.55
C ARG A 133 -0.77 -9.28 -11.76
N ASN A 134 -0.28 -9.16 -10.54
CA ASN A 134 0.06 -10.33 -9.70
C ASN A 134 -1.05 -10.72 -8.72
N TRP A 135 -2.19 -10.01 -8.73
CA TRP A 135 -3.25 -10.20 -7.74
C TRP A 135 -3.70 -11.64 -7.63
N GLU A 136 -3.86 -12.34 -8.75
CA GLU A 136 -4.31 -13.72 -8.78
C GLU A 136 -3.38 -14.64 -7.99
N HIS A 137 -2.07 -14.51 -8.16
CA HIS A 137 -1.08 -15.28 -7.40
C HIS A 137 -1.17 -14.99 -5.90
N PHE A 138 -1.32 -13.71 -5.51
CA PHE A 138 -1.48 -13.33 -4.11
C PHE A 138 -2.78 -13.84 -3.51
N ALA A 139 -3.90 -13.69 -4.22
CA ALA A 139 -5.22 -14.09 -3.73
C ALA A 139 -5.33 -15.60 -3.57
N VAL A 140 -4.89 -16.37 -4.55
CA VAL A 140 -4.88 -17.84 -4.47
C VAL A 140 -3.93 -18.29 -3.37
N GLY A 141 -2.68 -17.80 -3.37
CA GLY A 141 -1.68 -18.15 -2.36
C GLY A 141 -2.14 -17.82 -0.94
N ALA A 142 -2.74 -16.65 -0.73
CA ALA A 142 -3.26 -16.25 0.56
C ALA A 142 -4.43 -17.13 1.04
N ALA A 143 -5.36 -17.44 0.14
CA ALA A 143 -6.53 -18.25 0.45
C ALA A 143 -6.15 -19.69 0.86
N ILE A 144 -5.30 -20.35 0.06
CA ILE A 144 -4.86 -21.73 0.35
C ILE A 144 -3.95 -21.82 1.58
N SER A 145 -3.18 -20.76 1.86
CA SER A 145 -2.30 -20.71 3.03
C SER A 145 -3.05 -20.34 4.31
N GLY A 146 -4.36 -20.06 4.23
CA GLY A 146 -5.19 -19.65 5.36
C GLY A 146 -4.73 -18.34 6.01
N ILE A 147 -4.22 -17.40 5.21
CA ILE A 147 -3.79 -16.07 5.66
C ILE A 147 -4.74 -14.97 5.18
N THR A 148 -4.68 -13.82 5.82
CA THR A 148 -5.49 -12.66 5.44
C THR A 148 -4.82 -11.88 4.31
N ILE A 149 -5.59 -11.61 3.25
CA ILE A 149 -5.19 -10.73 2.14
C ILE A 149 -5.87 -9.37 2.26
N VAL A 150 -5.12 -8.32 1.92
CA VAL A 150 -5.60 -6.94 1.99
C VAL A 150 -5.66 -6.32 0.60
N CYS A 151 -6.88 -6.14 0.08
CA CYS A 151 -7.18 -5.33 -1.10
C CYS A 151 -7.05 -3.85 -0.73
N GLY A 152 -6.04 -3.18 -1.29
CA GLY A 152 -5.75 -1.78 -0.98
C GLY A 152 -6.76 -0.80 -1.59
N GLU A 153 -6.51 0.48 -1.36
CA GLU A 153 -7.39 1.58 -1.82
C GLU A 153 -7.46 1.77 -3.35
N ASN A 154 -8.49 2.51 -3.78
CA ASN A 154 -8.70 3.03 -5.13
C ASN A 154 -8.89 2.00 -6.24
N VAL A 155 -9.10 0.73 -5.91
CA VAL A 155 -9.30 -0.34 -6.91
C VAL A 155 -10.49 -0.02 -7.82
N CYS A 156 -11.65 0.31 -7.23
CA CYS A 156 -12.83 0.69 -8.01
C CYS A 156 -12.58 1.97 -8.82
N GLY A 157 -12.05 3.01 -8.17
CA GLY A 157 -11.90 4.32 -8.80
C GLY A 157 -10.90 4.34 -9.97
N VAL A 158 -9.92 3.42 -10.00
CA VAL A 158 -9.01 3.25 -11.14
C VAL A 158 -9.40 2.13 -12.10
N ASP A 159 -10.56 1.51 -11.91
CA ASP A 159 -11.07 0.49 -12.82
C ASP A 159 -11.48 1.16 -14.15
N PRO A 160 -10.90 0.78 -15.30
CA PRO A 160 -11.31 1.32 -16.61
C PRO A 160 -12.78 1.02 -16.93
N GLU A 161 -13.32 -0.08 -16.39
CA GLU A 161 -14.68 -0.55 -16.65
C GLU A 161 -15.65 -0.17 -15.51
N LEU A 162 -15.26 0.82 -14.69
CA LEU A 162 -16.13 1.38 -13.65
C LEU A 162 -17.39 1.99 -14.26
N GLU A 163 -18.55 1.55 -13.77
CA GLU A 163 -19.83 2.20 -14.03
C GLU A 163 -20.33 2.86 -12.74
N LEU A 164 -20.75 4.12 -12.85
CA LEU A 164 -21.35 4.87 -11.76
C LEU A 164 -22.88 4.92 -11.91
N ASP A 165 -23.59 4.93 -10.80
CA ASP A 165 -25.03 5.19 -10.78
C ASP A 165 -25.35 6.69 -10.97
N SER A 166 -26.65 7.02 -10.99
CA SER A 166 -27.13 8.40 -11.10
C SER A 166 -26.69 9.33 -9.95
N LYS A 167 -26.25 8.76 -8.82
CA LYS A 167 -25.74 9.48 -7.64
C LYS A 167 -24.20 9.56 -7.63
N GLY A 168 -23.55 9.09 -8.70
CA GLY A 168 -22.09 9.06 -8.80
C GLY A 168 -21.42 8.01 -7.92
N LYS A 169 -22.15 6.96 -7.51
CA LYS A 169 -21.66 5.86 -6.68
C LYS A 169 -21.33 4.62 -7.51
N VAL A 170 -20.44 3.76 -7.04
CA VAL A 170 -20.05 2.53 -7.74
C VAL A 170 -21.29 1.66 -7.97
N LYS A 171 -21.64 1.46 -9.23
CA LYS A 171 -22.66 0.49 -9.67
C LYS A 171 -22.02 -0.84 -10.07
N LYS A 172 -20.83 -0.78 -10.70
CA LYS A 172 -20.08 -1.95 -11.18
C LYS A 172 -18.60 -1.65 -11.20
N SER A 173 -17.79 -2.56 -10.66
CA SER A 173 -16.33 -2.53 -10.79
C SER A 173 -15.82 -3.97 -11.04
N PRO A 174 -15.60 -4.35 -12.31
CA PRO A 174 -15.09 -5.67 -12.67
C PRO A 174 -13.76 -6.02 -11.99
N GLU A 175 -12.87 -5.04 -11.76
CA GLU A 175 -11.62 -5.28 -11.07
C GLU A 175 -11.84 -5.64 -9.59
N MET A 176 -12.72 -4.94 -8.87
CA MET A 176 -13.03 -5.28 -7.48
C MET A 176 -13.70 -6.66 -7.38
N ASP A 177 -14.65 -6.94 -8.28
CA ASP A 177 -15.35 -8.21 -8.35
C ASP A 177 -14.37 -9.37 -8.57
N ARG A 178 -13.53 -9.26 -9.61
CA ARG A 178 -12.46 -10.22 -9.90
C ARG A 178 -11.59 -10.49 -8.68
N ARG A 179 -11.18 -9.44 -7.96
CA ARG A 179 -10.27 -9.58 -6.82
C ARG A 179 -10.88 -10.39 -5.68
N ILE A 180 -12.13 -10.11 -5.35
CA ILE A 180 -12.87 -10.79 -4.28
C ILE A 180 -13.22 -12.22 -4.69
N GLU A 181 -13.70 -12.43 -5.92
CA GLU A 181 -14.14 -13.73 -6.41
C GLU A 181 -12.99 -14.73 -6.54
N ILE A 182 -11.80 -14.29 -6.98
CA ILE A 182 -10.62 -15.15 -7.03
C ILE A 182 -10.27 -15.66 -5.63
N TYR A 183 -10.21 -14.77 -4.62
CA TYR A 183 -9.91 -15.20 -3.25
C TYR A 183 -10.95 -16.21 -2.74
N ARG A 184 -12.24 -15.90 -2.90
CA ARG A 184 -13.35 -16.74 -2.43
C ARG A 184 -13.34 -18.14 -3.02
N ARG A 185 -12.95 -18.27 -4.29
CA ARG A 185 -12.90 -19.57 -4.97
C ARG A 185 -11.99 -20.58 -4.26
N PHE A 186 -10.94 -20.11 -3.59
CA PHE A 186 -9.93 -20.95 -2.93
C PHE A 186 -9.94 -20.81 -1.40
N HIS A 187 -10.92 -20.10 -0.84
CA HIS A 187 -10.98 -19.86 0.61
C HIS A 187 -11.60 -21.07 1.32
N GLU A 188 -10.86 -21.64 2.27
CA GLU A 188 -11.27 -22.83 3.03
C GLU A 188 -11.65 -22.49 4.49
N GLY A 189 -12.05 -21.25 4.75
CA GLY A 189 -12.52 -20.80 6.08
C GLY A 189 -11.45 -20.20 7.00
N TYR A 190 -10.19 -20.15 6.56
CA TYR A 190 -9.09 -19.50 7.28
C TYR A 190 -8.61 -18.22 6.58
N GLY A 191 -8.29 -17.20 7.37
CA GLY A 191 -8.02 -15.85 6.88
C GLY A 191 -9.28 -15.17 6.35
N GLU A 192 -9.12 -13.93 5.86
CA GLU A 192 -10.17 -13.26 5.09
C GLU A 192 -9.59 -12.35 4.00
N ILE A 193 -10.48 -11.76 3.19
CA ILE A 193 -10.16 -10.62 2.34
C ILE A 193 -10.65 -9.32 2.98
N LEU A 194 -9.71 -8.42 3.28
CA LEU A 194 -10.00 -7.06 3.74
C LEU A 194 -9.98 -6.08 2.56
N VAL A 195 -10.95 -5.18 2.49
CA VAL A 195 -10.94 -4.06 1.53
C VAL A 195 -10.66 -2.77 2.27
N GLN A 196 -9.64 -2.04 1.82
CA GLN A 196 -9.31 -0.71 2.33
C GLN A 196 -10.12 0.36 1.63
N MET A 197 -10.59 1.33 2.40
CA MET A 197 -11.30 2.50 1.92
C MET A 197 -10.56 3.77 2.34
N ASN A 198 -10.21 4.61 1.38
CA ASN A 198 -9.69 5.95 1.61
C ASN A 198 -10.76 7.02 1.34
N VAL A 199 -10.36 8.30 1.30
CA VAL A 199 -11.26 9.44 1.04
C VAL A 199 -12.01 9.31 -0.30
N GLU A 200 -11.32 8.92 -1.37
CA GLU A 200 -11.94 8.75 -2.68
C GLU A 200 -12.87 7.54 -2.74
N ASP A 201 -12.48 6.41 -2.15
CA ASP A 201 -13.32 5.22 -2.07
C ASP A 201 -14.61 5.50 -1.28
N ARG A 202 -14.53 6.30 -0.20
CA ARG A 202 -15.71 6.78 0.55
C ARG A 202 -16.63 7.62 -0.36
N ARG A 203 -16.07 8.55 -1.13
CA ARG A 203 -16.85 9.40 -2.05
C ARG A 203 -17.53 8.57 -3.14
N LEU A 204 -16.86 7.54 -3.63
CA LEU A 204 -17.40 6.63 -4.65
C LEU A 204 -18.42 5.62 -4.07
N GLY A 205 -18.55 5.50 -2.76
CA GLY A 205 -19.48 4.53 -2.14
C GLY A 205 -19.02 3.09 -2.27
N VAL A 206 -17.70 2.86 -2.17
CA VAL A 206 -17.11 1.52 -2.25
C VAL A 206 -17.61 0.63 -1.10
N ALA A 207 -17.79 1.19 0.10
CA ALA A 207 -18.32 0.48 1.25
C ALA A 207 -19.71 -0.12 0.99
N GLU A 208 -20.61 0.69 0.43
CA GLU A 208 -21.96 0.27 0.05
C GLU A 208 -21.92 -0.80 -1.05
N TYR A 209 -21.07 -0.62 -2.05
CA TYR A 209 -20.91 -1.58 -3.15
C TYR A 209 -20.47 -2.96 -2.65
N ILE A 210 -19.41 -3.02 -1.84
CA ILE A 210 -18.87 -4.31 -1.35
C ILE A 210 -19.75 -4.95 -0.28
N ALA A 211 -20.47 -4.15 0.52
CA ALA A 211 -21.44 -4.68 1.47
C ALA A 211 -22.62 -5.31 0.72
N ASN A 212 -23.23 -4.59 -0.22
CA ASN A 212 -24.45 -5.04 -0.91
C ASN A 212 -24.18 -6.18 -1.91
N LYS A 213 -23.13 -6.06 -2.73
CA LYS A 213 -22.86 -7.04 -3.79
C LYS A 213 -22.11 -8.25 -3.26
N HIS A 214 -21.11 -8.00 -2.42
CA HIS A 214 -20.20 -9.04 -1.97
C HIS A 214 -20.51 -9.54 -0.57
N ASN A 215 -21.39 -8.92 0.23
CA ASN A 215 -21.64 -9.31 1.62
C ASN A 215 -20.35 -9.35 2.46
N LEU A 216 -19.42 -8.41 2.21
CA LEU A 216 -18.26 -8.27 3.08
C LEU A 216 -18.69 -7.68 4.43
N GLU A 217 -18.33 -8.36 5.51
CA GLU A 217 -18.68 -7.96 6.87
C GLU A 217 -17.55 -7.22 7.60
N THR A 218 -16.35 -7.18 6.99
CA THR A 218 -15.21 -6.41 7.48
C THR A 218 -14.79 -5.38 6.43
N ILE A 219 -14.47 -4.17 6.88
CA ILE A 219 -13.84 -3.12 6.07
C ILE A 219 -12.69 -2.46 6.85
N GLU A 220 -11.67 -2.00 6.13
CA GLU A 220 -10.55 -1.28 6.72
C GLU A 220 -10.57 0.20 6.31
N LEU A 221 -10.62 1.09 7.30
CA LEU A 221 -10.39 2.51 7.10
C LEU A 221 -8.89 2.76 6.95
N LYS A 222 -8.49 3.42 5.86
CA LYS A 222 -7.09 3.81 5.64
C LYS A 222 -6.88 5.29 5.93
N TRP A 223 -6.30 5.59 7.09
CA TRP A 223 -5.85 6.94 7.43
C TRP A 223 -4.50 7.27 6.81
N GLY A 224 -3.62 6.26 6.73
CA GLY A 224 -2.30 6.48 6.17
C GLY A 224 -1.50 5.22 5.91
N GLN A 225 -0.20 5.43 5.73
CA GLN A 225 0.75 4.38 5.40
C GLN A 225 2.15 4.77 5.85
N GLY A 226 2.96 3.77 6.24
CA GLY A 226 4.32 4.02 6.72
C GLY A 226 5.31 4.57 5.68
N ALA A 227 5.04 4.37 4.39
CA ALA A 227 5.94 4.84 3.33
C ALA A 227 5.90 6.36 3.12
N LYS A 228 4.73 7.00 3.33
CA LYS A 228 4.54 8.42 3.02
C LYS A 228 3.34 9.02 3.74
N SER A 229 3.45 10.28 4.13
CA SER A 229 2.37 11.10 4.73
C SER A 229 1.59 11.86 3.66
N ILE A 230 1.23 11.16 2.58
CA ILE A 230 0.34 11.64 1.52
C ILE A 230 -0.60 10.50 1.12
N GLY A 231 -1.63 10.80 0.34
CA GLY A 231 -2.51 9.77 -0.20
C GLY A 231 -1.78 8.82 -1.18
N GLY A 232 -2.46 7.76 -1.62
CA GLY A 232 -1.93 6.88 -2.65
C GLY A 232 -1.57 7.64 -3.93
N GLU A 233 -0.82 7.00 -4.82
CA GLU A 233 -0.32 7.61 -6.05
C GLU A 233 -0.09 6.55 -7.11
N ILE A 234 -0.38 6.89 -8.38
CA ILE A 234 -0.02 6.05 -9.53
C ILE A 234 0.43 6.93 -10.69
N LYS A 235 1.26 6.36 -11.57
CA LYS A 235 1.56 6.96 -12.88
C LYS A 235 0.57 6.52 -13.95
N VAL A 236 0.16 7.48 -14.77
CA VAL A 236 -0.84 7.37 -15.83
C VAL A 236 -0.18 7.77 -17.15
N LYS A 237 -0.13 6.86 -18.11
CA LYS A 237 0.65 7.06 -19.35
C LYS A 237 -0.08 7.87 -20.43
N THR A 238 -1.41 7.84 -20.43
CA THR A 238 -2.23 8.43 -21.49
C THR A 238 -3.00 9.62 -20.96
N ILE A 239 -3.11 10.66 -21.79
CA ILE A 239 -3.83 11.87 -21.41
C ILE A 239 -5.34 11.62 -21.28
N GLU A 240 -5.90 10.71 -22.07
CA GLU A 240 -7.30 10.31 -22.02
C GLU A 240 -7.63 9.73 -20.63
N ARG A 241 -6.76 8.84 -20.14
CA ARG A 241 -6.91 8.25 -18.81
C ARG A 241 -6.71 9.27 -17.70
N ALA A 242 -5.79 10.22 -17.90
CA ALA A 242 -5.55 11.31 -16.96
C ALA A 242 -6.79 12.21 -16.82
N ILE A 243 -7.39 12.61 -17.94
CA ILE A 243 -8.64 13.39 -17.98
C ILE A 243 -9.78 12.62 -17.30
N GLU A 244 -9.92 11.33 -17.62
CA GLU A 244 -10.96 10.48 -17.04
C GLU A 244 -10.84 10.40 -15.51
N LEU A 245 -9.63 10.17 -14.97
CA LEU A 245 -9.40 10.15 -13.54
C LEU A 245 -9.68 11.52 -12.89
N LYS A 246 -9.31 12.62 -13.56
CA LYS A 246 -9.64 13.97 -13.08
C LYS A 246 -11.16 14.17 -13.00
N LYS A 247 -11.91 13.74 -14.02
CA LYS A 247 -13.39 13.77 -14.03
C LYS A 247 -14.01 12.91 -12.92
N ARG A 248 -13.36 11.82 -12.51
CA ARG A 248 -13.73 11.01 -11.34
C ARG A 248 -13.39 11.67 -9.99
N GLY A 249 -12.87 12.91 -10.00
CA GLY A 249 -12.61 13.72 -8.81
C GLY A 249 -11.19 13.55 -8.22
N TYR A 250 -10.30 12.83 -8.90
CA TYR A 250 -8.91 12.70 -8.49
C TYR A 250 -8.09 13.97 -8.78
N ILE A 251 -7.02 14.15 -8.02
CA ILE A 251 -6.00 15.16 -8.33
C ILE A 251 -5.07 14.54 -9.37
N VAL A 252 -4.89 15.22 -10.50
CA VAL A 252 -4.02 14.76 -11.59
C VAL A 252 -3.02 15.85 -11.93
N LEU A 253 -1.74 15.50 -11.89
CA LEU A 253 -0.62 16.40 -12.14
C LEU A 253 0.31 15.84 -13.23
N PRO A 254 0.74 16.65 -14.19
CA PRO A 254 0.28 18.01 -14.47
C PRO A 254 -1.19 17.99 -14.92
N ASP A 255 -1.87 19.14 -14.89
CA ASP A 255 -3.30 19.18 -15.25
C ASP A 255 -3.51 18.80 -16.74
N PRO A 256 -4.14 17.66 -17.05
CA PRO A 256 -4.31 17.18 -18.42
C PRO A 256 -5.32 18.00 -19.25
N GLU A 257 -6.04 18.93 -18.62
CA GLU A 257 -6.97 19.84 -19.30
C GLU A 257 -6.33 21.18 -19.66
N ASN A 258 -5.14 21.49 -19.12
CA ASN A 258 -4.42 22.70 -19.46
C ASN A 258 -3.88 22.62 -20.91
N PRO A 259 -4.18 23.60 -21.79
CA PRO A 259 -3.72 23.60 -23.19
C PRO A 259 -2.21 23.46 -23.36
N ALA A 260 -1.41 24.12 -22.52
CA ALA A 260 0.05 24.03 -22.58
C ALA A 260 0.55 22.62 -22.24
N ILE A 261 -0.11 21.95 -21.29
CA ILE A 261 0.21 20.56 -20.91
C ILE A 261 -0.18 19.59 -22.02
N ARG A 262 -1.33 19.82 -22.68
CA ARG A 262 -1.75 19.02 -23.84
C ARG A 262 -0.76 19.12 -24.99
N GLU A 263 -0.29 20.33 -25.29
CA GLU A 263 0.69 20.55 -26.34
C GLU A 263 2.05 19.93 -26.00
N ALA A 264 2.52 20.11 -24.76
CA ALA A 264 3.75 19.47 -24.29
C ALA A 264 3.67 17.93 -24.29
N TYR A 265 2.50 17.34 -24.03
CA TYR A 265 2.29 15.89 -24.15
C TYR A 265 2.37 15.43 -25.60
N LYS A 266 1.69 16.13 -26.53
CA LYS A 266 1.75 15.83 -27.97
C LYS A 266 3.17 15.95 -28.53
N GLY A 267 3.92 16.97 -28.08
CA GLY A 267 5.32 17.17 -28.44
C GLY A 267 6.31 16.22 -27.73
N GLY A 268 5.83 15.29 -26.88
CA GLY A 268 6.68 14.33 -26.18
C GLY A 268 7.49 14.88 -24.99
N GLY A 269 7.30 16.16 -24.64
CA GLY A 269 7.90 16.81 -23.48
C GLY A 269 7.32 16.30 -22.15
N ILE A 270 6.05 15.88 -22.15
CA ILE A 270 5.42 15.16 -21.04
C ILE A 270 5.10 13.75 -21.50
N LYS A 271 5.58 12.75 -20.77
CA LYS A 271 5.37 11.33 -21.12
C LYS A 271 4.31 10.65 -20.28
N GLU A 272 3.98 11.24 -19.13
CA GLU A 272 3.09 10.65 -18.14
C GLU A 272 2.55 11.69 -17.16
N PHE A 273 1.45 11.31 -16.52
CA PHE A 273 0.72 12.04 -15.50
C PHE A 273 0.76 11.25 -14.19
N GLU A 274 0.47 11.93 -13.10
CA GLU A 274 0.43 11.39 -11.76
C GLU A 274 -0.97 11.59 -11.21
N ARG A 275 -1.57 10.52 -10.69
CA ARG A 275 -2.84 10.60 -9.98
C ARG A 275 -2.59 10.49 -8.49
N HIS A 276 -3.07 11.46 -7.74
CA HIS A 276 -2.89 11.60 -6.30
C HIS A 276 -4.21 11.43 -5.56
N SER A 277 -4.18 10.67 -4.46
CA SER A 277 -5.29 10.60 -3.50
C SER A 277 -5.14 11.73 -2.49
N ARG A 278 -6.26 12.20 -1.94
CA ARG A 278 -6.27 13.13 -0.81
C ARG A 278 -5.84 12.41 0.44
N LEU A 279 -5.07 13.11 1.27
CA LEU A 279 -4.86 12.71 2.65
C LEU A 279 -6.11 13.07 3.45
N GLY A 280 -6.66 12.10 4.19
CA GLY A 280 -7.77 12.36 5.08
C GLY A 280 -7.24 12.92 6.39
N PHE A 281 -7.61 14.16 6.71
CA PHE A 281 -7.44 14.69 8.07
C PHE A 281 -8.62 14.20 8.90
N VAL A 282 -8.32 13.49 9.97
CA VAL A 282 -9.33 12.82 10.78
C VAL A 282 -9.41 13.50 12.13
N SER A 283 -10.63 13.78 12.58
CA SER A 283 -10.92 14.10 13.99
C SER A 283 -11.57 12.89 14.65
N LYS A 284 -11.58 12.85 15.98
CA LYS A 284 -12.28 11.81 16.73
C LYS A 284 -13.76 11.73 16.35
N GLU A 285 -14.44 12.86 16.26
CA GLU A 285 -15.87 12.94 15.94
C GLU A 285 -16.14 12.42 14.52
N SER A 286 -15.39 12.93 13.54
CA SER A 286 -15.56 12.51 12.13
C SER A 286 -15.20 11.04 11.91
N PHE A 287 -14.28 10.47 12.71
CA PHE A 287 -14.02 9.04 12.73
C PHE A 287 -15.20 8.25 13.30
N MET A 288 -15.71 8.65 14.47
CA MET A 288 -16.83 7.96 15.11
C MET A 288 -18.09 7.99 14.24
N GLU A 289 -18.37 9.13 13.60
CA GLU A 289 -19.47 9.24 12.62
C GLU A 289 -19.30 8.28 11.43
N GLU A 290 -18.07 8.14 10.93
CA GLU A 290 -17.78 7.22 9.83
C GLU A 290 -17.90 5.76 10.28
N VAL A 291 -17.46 5.42 11.49
CA VAL A 291 -17.66 4.09 12.09
C VAL A 291 -19.15 3.78 12.21
N ASP A 292 -19.95 4.72 12.72
CA ASP A 292 -21.40 4.56 12.86
C ASP A 292 -22.10 4.45 11.50
N ARG A 293 -21.63 5.18 10.48
CA ARG A 293 -22.09 5.05 9.10
C ARG A 293 -21.82 3.65 8.56
N LEU A 294 -20.60 3.13 8.72
CA LEU A 294 -20.21 1.80 8.25
C LEU A 294 -20.99 0.69 8.98
N LYS A 295 -21.22 0.83 10.29
CA LYS A 295 -22.10 -0.09 11.04
C LYS A 295 -23.53 -0.08 10.50
N ARG A 296 -24.10 1.11 10.19
CA ARG A 296 -25.43 1.23 9.57
C ARG A 296 -25.51 0.59 8.18
N ILE A 297 -24.41 0.55 7.43
CA ILE A 297 -24.33 -0.17 6.14
C ILE A 297 -24.35 -1.70 6.35
N GLY A 298 -23.92 -2.18 7.52
CA GLY A 298 -23.94 -3.60 7.88
C GLY A 298 -22.57 -4.22 8.15
N PHE A 299 -21.50 -3.42 8.17
CA PHE A 299 -20.18 -3.93 8.56
C PHE A 299 -20.15 -4.29 10.05
N LYS A 300 -19.75 -5.53 10.34
CA LYS A 300 -19.65 -6.07 11.70
C LYS A 300 -18.30 -5.79 12.35
N ARG A 301 -17.25 -5.64 11.53
CA ARG A 301 -15.90 -5.33 11.99
C ARG A 301 -15.30 -4.22 11.15
N ILE A 302 -14.73 -3.23 11.81
CA ILE A 302 -14.07 -2.09 11.16
C ILE A 302 -12.66 -2.04 11.72
N THR A 303 -11.66 -2.20 10.84
CA THR A 303 -10.25 -2.05 11.21
C THR A 303 -9.75 -0.68 10.78
N LEU A 304 -8.66 -0.25 11.41
CA LEU A 304 -8.00 0.99 11.08
C LEU A 304 -6.56 0.70 10.68
N LYS A 305 -6.18 1.15 9.49
CA LYS A 305 -4.79 1.21 9.07
C LYS A 305 -4.24 2.62 9.18
N THR A 306 -3.15 2.73 9.93
CA THR A 306 -2.38 3.95 10.10
C THR A 306 -0.90 3.74 9.72
N GLY A 307 -0.17 4.84 9.57
CA GLY A 307 1.29 4.83 9.49
C GLY A 307 1.92 4.97 10.88
N ALA A 308 3.25 4.90 10.95
CA ALA A 308 4.00 5.23 12.16
C ALA A 308 4.09 6.76 12.33
N TYR A 309 2.93 7.40 12.49
CA TYR A 309 2.82 8.84 12.67
C TYR A 309 3.08 9.24 14.11
N SER A 310 3.35 10.52 14.32
CA SER A 310 3.59 11.07 15.67
C SER A 310 2.35 10.97 16.56
N ALA A 311 2.51 11.15 17.87
CA ALA A 311 1.42 11.13 18.83
C ALA A 311 0.26 12.09 18.47
N VAL A 312 0.56 13.20 17.76
CA VAL A 312 -0.45 14.15 17.26
C VAL A 312 -1.52 13.46 16.41
N GLU A 313 -1.16 12.44 15.64
CA GLU A 313 -2.06 11.72 14.72
C GLU A 313 -2.71 10.49 15.37
N LEU A 314 -2.18 9.99 16.50
CA LEU A 314 -2.59 8.70 17.08
C LEU A 314 -3.27 8.81 18.46
N ALA A 315 -3.10 9.92 19.19
CA ALA A 315 -3.63 10.11 20.54
C ALA A 315 -4.91 10.96 20.60
N MET A 316 -5.71 10.95 19.52
CA MET A 316 -6.93 11.75 19.36
C MET A 316 -8.16 11.18 20.09
#